data_AF-A0A9E4DCZ2-F1
#
_entry.id   AF-A0A9E4DCZ2-F1
#
_cell.length_a   1.000
_cell.length_b   1.000
_cell.length_c   1.000
_cell.angle_alpha   90.00
_cell.angle_beta   90.00
_cell.angle_gamma   90.00
#
_symmetry.space_group_name_H-M   'P 1'
#
loop_
_entity.id
_entity.type
_entity.pdbx_description
1 polymer ?
#
loop_
_entity_poly.entity_id
_entity_poly.type
_entity_poly.pdbx_seq_one_letter_code
_entity_poly.pdbx_strand_id
1 'polypeptide(L)' 'MKVNRIDLNLLVYLDALLRERNVTQAANQLNLSQPAMSNGLRRLRELF' A
#
# COMPACT_ATOMS: atom_id res chain seq x y z
N MET A 1 -15.91 11.18 -8.56
CA MET A 1 -14.97 10.46 -7.66
C MET A 1 -15.06 11.08 -6.27
N LYS A 2 -15.45 10.32 -5.23
CA LYS A 2 -15.49 10.83 -3.85
C LYS A 2 -14.08 10.77 -3.26
N VAL A 3 -13.30 11.83 -3.47
CA VAL A 3 -11.93 12.01 -2.92
C VAL A 3 -11.94 12.05 -1.38
N ASN A 4 -13.09 12.33 -0.76
CA ASN A 4 -13.24 12.56 0.69
C ASN A 4 -12.98 11.35 1.61
N ARG A 5 -12.60 10.17 1.08
CA ARG A 5 -12.21 8.99 1.87
C ARG A 5 -11.10 8.18 1.23
N ILE A 6 -10.12 8.84 0.60
CA ILE A 6 -8.89 8.13 0.25
C ILE A 6 -8.15 7.82 1.55
N ASP A 7 -7.98 6.53 1.82
CA ASP A 7 -7.14 6.05 2.91
C ASP A 7 -5.69 6.45 2.59
N LEU A 8 -5.21 7.52 3.21
CA LEU A 8 -3.90 8.10 2.92
C LEU A 8 -2.75 7.12 3.23
N ASN A 9 -2.99 6.10 4.05
CA ASN A 9 -2.02 5.04 4.30
C ASN A 9 -1.70 4.24 3.03
N LEU A 10 -2.61 4.23 2.04
CA LEU A 10 -2.35 3.57 0.75
C LEU A 10 -1.16 4.21 -0.01
N LEU A 11 -0.94 5.51 0.18
CA LEU A 11 0.22 6.20 -0.40
C LEU A 11 1.52 5.82 0.32
N VAL A 12 1.47 5.55 1.62
CA VAL A 12 2.61 5.01 2.39
C VAL A 12 2.97 3.62 1.89
N TYR A 13 1.97 2.78 1.59
CA TYR A 13 2.20 1.43 1.07
C TYR A 13 2.86 1.49 -0.32
N LEU A 14 2.42 2.44 -1.16
CA LEU A 14 3.04 2.67 -2.46
C LEU A 14 4.49 3.15 -2.35
N ASP A 15 4.78 4.12 -1.48
CA ASP A 15 6.15 4.62 -1.25
C ASP A 15 7.09 3.50 -0.79
N ALA A 16 6.67 2.69 0.19
CA ALA A 16 7.42 1.53 0.65
C ALA A 16 7.69 0.53 -0.49
N LEU A 17 6.68 0.21 -1.31
CA LEU A 17 6.86 -0.68 -2.45
C LEU A 17 7.83 -0.12 -3.50
N LEU A 18 7.79 1.18 -3.78
CA LEU A 18 8.67 1.80 -4.78
C LEU A 18 10.14 1.80 -4.33
N ARG A 19 10.39 1.94 -3.03
CA ARG A 19 11.73 1.87 -2.42
C ARG A 19 12.28 0.44 -2.42
N GLU A 20 11.50 -0.49 -1.88
CA GLU A 20 11.95 -1.88 -1.66
C GLU A 20 11.88 -2.73 -2.94
N ARG A 21 11.03 -2.36 -3.90
CA ARG A 21 10.73 -3.14 -5.12
C ARG A 21 10.33 -4.59 -4.84
N ASN A 22 9.89 -4.87 -3.61
CA ASN A 22 9.52 -6.18 -3.11
C ASN A 22 8.39 -6.03 -2.09
N VAL A 23 7.26 -6.69 -2.33
CA VAL A 23 6.06 -6.57 -1.49
C VAL A 23 6.27 -7.12 -0.08
N THR A 24 7.04 -8.20 0.06
CA THR A 24 7.33 -8.80 1.37
C THR A 24 8.24 -7.88 2.19
N GLN A 25 9.29 -7.33 1.59
CA GLN A 25 10.19 -6.40 2.29
C GLN A 25 9.50 -5.09 2.66
N ALA A 26 8.67 -4.54 1.76
CA ALA A 26 7.87 -3.35 2.06
C ALA A 26 6.86 -3.60 3.19
N ALA A 27 6.25 -4.78 3.25
CA ALA A 27 5.40 -5.16 4.38
C ALA A 27 6.18 -5.24 5.69
N ASN A 28 7.36 -5.88 5.68
CA ASN A 28 8.23 -5.98 6.85
C ASN A 28 8.67 -4.58 7.34
N GLN A 29 9.04 -3.68 6.42
CA GLN A 29 9.44 -2.30 6.73
C GLN A 29 8.33 -1.55 7.50
N LEU A 30 7.07 -1.79 7.14
CA LEU A 30 5.90 -1.15 7.74
C LEU A 30 5.30 -1.95 8.92
N ASN A 31 5.97 -3.02 9.38
CA ASN A 31 5.44 -3.94 10.41
C ASN A 31 4.05 -4.51 10.06
N LEU A 32 3.82 -4.76 8.77
CA LEU A 32 2.60 -5.35 8.24
C LEU A 32 2.83 -6.81 7.81
N SER A 33 1.76 -7.59 7.78
CA SER A 33 1.79 -8.85 7.06
C SER A 33 1.81 -8.59 5.55
N GLN A 34 2.48 -9.48 4.80
CA GLN A 34 2.48 -9.42 3.34
C GLN A 34 1.05 -9.41 2.74
N PRO A 35 0.08 -10.20 3.23
CA PRO A 35 -1.30 -10.12 2.74
C PRO A 35 -1.98 -8.76 2.97
N ALA A 36 -1.72 -8.11 4.11
CA ALA A 36 -2.25 -6.78 4.40
C ALA A 36 -1.69 -5.72 3.42
N MET A 37 -0.39 -5.81 3.13
CA MET A 37 0.29 -4.97 2.15
C MET A 37 -0.30 -5.16 0.74
N SER A 38 -0.43 -6.41 0.28
CA SER A 38 -1.05 -6.72 -1.02
C SER A 38 -2.50 -6.23 -1.11
N ASN A 39 -3.27 -6.33 -0.03
CA ASN A 39 -4.65 -5.84 -0.01
C ASN A 39 -4.71 -4.31 -0.15
N GLY A 40 -3.87 -3.58 0.58
CA GLY A 40 -3.77 -2.13 0.46
C GLY A 40 -3.39 -1.69 -0.95
N LEU A 41 -2.35 -2.30 -1.55
CA LEU A 41 -1.93 -1.98 -2.91
C LEU A 41 -3.01 -2.29 -3.97
N ARG A 42 -3.83 -3.33 -3.76
CA ARG A 42 -4.98 -3.62 -4.63
C ARG A 42 -6.04 -2.52 -4.54
N ARG A 43 -6.41 -2.13 -3.31
CA ARG A 43 -7.35 -1.02 -3.07
C ARG A 43 -6.85 0.27 -3.70
N LEU A 44 -5.54 0.54 -3.63
CA LEU A 44 -4.94 1.70 -4.27
C LEU A 44 -5.10 1.67 -5.80
N ARG A 45 -4.92 0.50 -6.43
CA ARG A 45 -5.13 0.31 -7.88
C ARG A 45 -6.59 0.43 -8.29
N GLU A 46 -7.54 0.13 -7.40
CA GLU A 46 -8.97 0.31 -7.70
C GLU A 46 -9.40 1.79 -7.64
N LEU A 47 -8.62 2.65 -6.99
CA LEU A 47 -8.88 4.10 -6.89
C LEU A 47 -8.41 4.89 -8.11
N PHE A 48 -7.45 4.36 -8.90
CA PHE A 48 -6.78 5.03 -10.01
C PHE A 48 -6.78 4.16 -11.27
#